data_AF-A0A3Q3AFN3-F1
#
_entry.id   AF-A0A3Q3AFN3-F1
#
_cell.length_a   1.000
_cell.length_b   1.000
_cell.length_c   1.000
_cell.angle_alpha   90.00
_cell.angle_beta   90.00
_cell.angle_gamma   90.00
#
_symmetry.space_group_name_H-M   'P 1'
#
loop_
_entity.id
_entity.type
_entity.pdbx_description
1 polymer ?
#
loop_
_entity_poly.entity_id
_entity_poly.type
_entity_poly.pdbx_seq_one_letter_code
_entity_poly.pdbx_strand_id
1 'polypeptide(L)'
;ESDSSYYEPYGEEEDDDGDDDGEGLVKDRAHYIQWSASQPCLRPAPESRLCDYLWRRKWLGQWSKQLFILRNDVLLCYKCAQDLLPQMEMNLRGCQLLYKSKSNGKIQHQLKLVLLGSESLVLGFSSFEHADEWRRLNVLMNCQWQSLWCQVEDGVLNMFGDEEEDKQEEEEEVKRSPQYTVQLTGCDVRVDTERSYRITLSMLSDQVAVLE
;
A
#
# COMPACT_ATOMS: atom_id res chain seq x y z
N GLU A 1 1.08 -11.05 61.00
CA GLU A 1 1.88 -9.83 60.78
C GLU A 1 3.31 -10.30 60.54
N SER A 2 3.94 -10.16 59.37
CA SER A 2 3.76 -9.14 58.34
C SER A 2 4.06 -9.69 56.94
N ASP A 3 3.27 -9.19 55.98
CA ASP A 3 3.40 -9.37 54.53
C ASP A 3 4.76 -8.89 54.00
N SER A 4 5.42 -9.72 53.20
CA SER A 4 6.53 -9.27 52.35
C SER A 4 5.95 -8.60 51.10
N SER A 5 5.93 -7.28 51.07
CA SER A 5 5.52 -6.51 49.90
C SER A 5 6.55 -6.64 48.78
N TYR A 6 6.12 -7.25 47.67
CA TYR A 6 6.79 -7.30 46.37
C TYR A 6 6.84 -5.88 45.78
N TYR A 7 8.05 -5.38 45.51
CA TYR A 7 8.28 -4.07 44.91
C TYR A 7 8.79 -4.28 43.49
N GLU A 8 7.98 -3.91 42.48
CA GLU A 8 8.45 -3.82 41.09
C GLU A 8 8.82 -2.38 40.77
N PRO A 9 10.07 -2.11 40.38
CA PRO A 9 10.47 -0.80 39.89
C PRO A 9 9.82 -0.51 38.52
N TYR A 10 9.09 0.60 38.43
CA TYR A 10 8.64 1.15 37.16
C TYR A 10 9.88 1.54 36.34
N GLY A 11 10.04 0.96 35.15
CA GLY A 11 11.07 1.36 34.20
C GLY A 11 10.83 2.79 33.78
N GLU A 12 11.81 3.65 34.07
CA GLU A 12 11.91 4.99 33.53
C GLU A 12 12.00 4.90 32.00
N GLU A 13 11.10 5.58 31.28
CA GLU A 13 11.25 5.80 29.84
C GLU A 13 12.36 6.84 29.66
N GLU A 14 13.57 6.39 29.35
CA GLU A 14 14.63 7.25 28.84
C GLU A 14 14.39 7.48 27.34
N ASP A 15 14.05 8.72 26.99
CA ASP A 15 14.14 9.28 25.65
C ASP A 15 15.61 9.25 25.21
N ASP A 16 15.98 8.30 24.34
CA ASP A 16 17.32 8.26 23.72
C ASP A 16 17.25 8.59 22.23
N ASP A 17 17.41 9.89 21.95
CA ASP A 17 17.88 10.41 20.67
C ASP A 17 19.40 10.13 20.56
N GLY A 18 19.78 9.03 19.92
CA GLY A 18 21.20 8.66 19.72
C GLY A 18 21.45 7.99 18.36
N ASP A 19 22.23 8.67 17.52
CA ASP A 19 22.97 8.06 16.41
C ASP A 19 23.93 6.99 16.97
N ASP A 20 23.86 5.74 16.50
CA ASP A 20 24.93 4.75 16.72
C ASP A 20 25.12 3.85 15.48
N ASP A 21 26.27 4.05 14.88
CA ASP A 21 26.97 3.27 13.88
C ASP A 21 27.68 2.09 14.54
N GLY A 22 26.98 0.95 14.69
CA GLY A 22 27.58 -0.22 15.33
C GLY A 22 26.77 -1.51 15.24
N GLU A 23 26.97 -2.24 14.15
CA GLU A 23 26.88 -3.71 14.00
C GLU A 23 26.19 -4.49 15.15
N GLY A 24 24.85 -4.47 15.16
CA GLY A 24 24.04 -5.23 16.11
C GLY A 24 22.83 -5.85 15.41
N LEU A 25 22.94 -7.17 15.15
CA LEU A 25 21.88 -8.13 14.82
C LEU A 25 20.50 -7.51 14.56
N VAL A 26 20.14 -7.41 13.28
CA VAL A 26 18.79 -7.09 12.82
C VAL A 26 17.79 -8.00 13.55
N LYS A 27 17.21 -7.50 14.65
CA LYS A 27 16.04 -8.12 15.26
C LYS A 27 14.94 -8.01 14.23
N ASP A 28 14.59 -9.19 13.71
CA ASP A 28 13.49 -9.45 12.80
C ASP A 28 12.31 -8.49 13.05
N ARG A 29 11.96 -7.72 12.02
CA ARG A 29 10.90 -6.70 12.04
C ARG A 29 9.49 -7.30 12.23
N ALA A 30 9.36 -8.61 12.47
CA ALA A 30 8.08 -9.34 12.53
C ALA A 30 7.65 -9.84 13.94
N HIS A 31 8.19 -9.33 15.05
CA HIS A 31 7.81 -9.80 16.40
C HIS A 31 6.36 -9.52 16.85
N TYR A 32 5.53 -8.83 16.05
CA TYR A 32 4.11 -8.59 16.36
C TYR A 32 3.13 -9.57 15.68
N ILE A 33 3.61 -10.60 14.99
CA ILE A 33 2.76 -11.74 14.57
C ILE A 33 2.74 -12.80 15.69
N GLN A 34 2.45 -12.39 16.93
CA GLN A 34 2.01 -13.34 17.94
C GLN A 34 0.47 -13.41 17.85
N TRP A 35 0.03 -14.40 17.07
CA TRP A 35 -1.35 -14.61 16.64
C TRP A 35 -2.27 -14.88 17.84
N SER A 36 -2.89 -13.83 18.40
CA SER A 36 -3.92 -14.02 19.41
C SER A 36 -5.25 -14.40 18.73
N ALA A 37 -5.81 -15.55 19.11
CA ALA A 37 -7.04 -16.09 18.53
C ALA A 37 -8.30 -15.21 18.75
N SER A 38 -8.15 -14.08 19.45
CA SER A 38 -9.20 -13.14 19.83
C SER A 38 -9.37 -11.94 18.89
N GLN A 39 -8.58 -11.81 17.80
CA GLN A 39 -8.64 -10.67 16.89
C GLN A 39 -9.04 -11.08 15.44
N PRO A 40 -10.34 -11.14 15.12
CA PRO A 40 -10.83 -11.51 13.78
C PRO A 40 -10.40 -10.54 12.66
N CYS A 41 -10.18 -9.26 12.99
CA CYS A 41 -9.76 -8.22 12.03
C CYS A 41 -8.28 -8.35 11.61
N LEU A 42 -7.46 -9.06 12.39
CA LEU A 42 -6.04 -9.30 12.12
C LEU A 42 -5.78 -10.65 11.45
N ARG A 43 -6.82 -11.47 11.22
CA ARG A 43 -6.69 -12.49 10.19
C ARG A 43 -6.60 -11.75 8.86
N PRO A 44 -5.53 -11.91 8.07
CA PRO A 44 -5.63 -11.54 6.69
C PRO A 44 -6.83 -12.32 6.16
N ALA A 45 -7.88 -11.62 5.77
CA ALA A 45 -8.73 -12.23 4.77
C ALA A 45 -7.76 -12.60 3.63
N PRO A 46 -7.90 -13.75 2.95
CA PRO A 46 -7.11 -14.01 1.75
C PRO A 46 -7.18 -12.85 0.71
N GLU A 47 -8.07 -11.88 0.93
CA GLU A 47 -8.35 -10.68 0.15
C GLU A 47 -7.75 -9.38 0.73
N SER A 48 -7.03 -9.40 1.87
CA SER A 48 -6.32 -8.20 2.37
C SER A 48 -4.86 -8.21 1.94
N ARG A 49 -4.57 -7.61 0.78
CA ARG A 49 -3.25 -7.68 0.15
C ARG A 49 -2.21 -6.72 0.73
N LEU A 50 -2.63 -5.62 1.35
CA LEU A 50 -1.73 -4.62 1.92
C LEU A 50 -2.17 -4.26 3.35
N CYS A 51 -1.23 -4.31 4.28
CA CYS A 51 -1.44 -3.97 5.69
C CYS A 51 -0.15 -3.38 6.28
N ASP A 52 -0.12 -2.07 6.53
CA ASP A 52 1.07 -1.40 7.08
C ASP A 52 0.73 -0.09 7.82
N TYR A 53 1.66 0.37 8.65
CA TYR A 53 1.60 1.68 9.29
C TYR A 53 2.16 2.76 8.38
N LEU A 54 1.27 3.59 7.83
CA LEU A 54 1.61 4.67 6.91
C LEU A 54 1.41 6.04 7.55
N TRP A 55 2.07 7.06 6.99
CA TRP A 55 1.80 8.44 7.36
C TRP A 55 0.57 8.95 6.64
N ARG A 56 -0.45 9.39 7.38
CA ARG A 56 -1.62 10.08 6.83
C ARG A 56 -1.46 11.59 6.97
N ARG A 57 -1.66 12.34 5.89
CA ARG A 57 -1.70 13.81 5.95
C ARG A 57 -3.07 14.30 6.42
N LYS A 58 -3.09 15.14 7.44
CA LYS A 58 -4.27 15.86 7.93
C LYS A 58 -4.49 17.15 7.13
N TRP A 59 -5.67 17.75 7.26
CA TRP A 59 -6.06 18.99 6.59
C TRP A 59 -5.12 20.18 6.91
N LEU A 60 -4.54 20.23 8.12
CA LEU A 60 -3.55 21.23 8.53
C LEU A 60 -2.12 20.92 8.05
N GLY A 61 -1.92 19.89 7.22
CA GLY A 61 -0.59 19.48 6.72
C GLY A 61 0.23 18.64 7.70
N GLN A 62 -0.23 18.45 8.94
CA GLN A 62 0.38 17.53 9.90
C GLN A 62 0.26 16.08 9.46
N TRP A 63 1.24 15.27 9.82
CA TRP A 63 1.25 13.84 9.55
C TRP A 63 1.00 13.03 10.82
N SER A 64 0.28 11.92 10.69
CA SER A 64 0.10 10.94 11.77
C SER A 64 0.32 9.54 11.23
N LYS A 65 1.15 8.74 11.92
CA LYS A 65 1.34 7.34 11.61
C LYS A 65 0.10 6.55 12.07
N GLN A 66 -0.51 5.80 11.15
CA GLN A 66 -1.76 5.07 11.36
C GLN A 66 -1.71 3.73 10.62
N LEU A 67 -2.43 2.74 11.10
CA LEU A 67 -2.50 1.43 10.45
C LEU A 67 -3.50 1.49 9.30
N PHE A 68 -3.08 1.09 8.11
CA PHE A 68 -3.91 0.98 6.93
C PHE A 68 -4.02 -0.47 6.49
N ILE A 69 -5.23 -0.90 6.13
CA ILE A 69 -5.50 -2.24 5.61
C ILE A 69 -6.33 -2.08 4.34
N LEU A 70 -5.80 -2.54 3.21
CA LEU A 70 -6.56 -2.69 1.99
C LEU A 70 -7.28 -4.03 2.05
N ARG A 71 -8.61 -4.00 2.08
CA ARG A 71 -9.46 -5.18 2.02
C ARG A 71 -10.39 -5.04 0.83
N ASN A 72 -10.20 -5.88 -0.18
CA ASN A 72 -10.98 -5.85 -1.42
C ASN A 72 -10.78 -4.49 -2.11
N ASP A 73 -11.85 -3.73 -2.34
CA ASP A 73 -11.84 -2.38 -2.89
C ASP A 73 -11.98 -1.29 -1.81
N VAL A 74 -11.78 -1.63 -0.53
CA VAL A 74 -11.96 -0.71 0.61
C VAL A 74 -10.65 -0.55 1.37
N LEU A 75 -10.20 0.69 1.51
CA LEU A 75 -9.08 1.07 2.36
C LEU A 75 -9.58 1.43 3.76
N LEU A 76 -9.17 0.65 4.74
CA LEU A 76 -9.48 0.83 6.15
C LEU A 76 -8.33 1.55 6.85
N CYS A 77 -8.63 2.45 7.79
CA CYS A 77 -7.64 3.15 8.60
C CYS A 77 -7.96 3.04 10.09
N TYR A 78 -6.99 2.59 10.87
CA TYR A 78 -7.05 2.43 12.32
C TYR A 78 -5.99 3.32 12.97
N LYS A 79 -6.21 3.78 14.20
CA LYS A 79 -5.21 4.54 14.94
C LYS A 79 -4.03 3.63 15.26
N CYS A 80 -4.31 2.40 15.68
CA CYS A 80 -3.33 1.36 15.97
C CYS A 80 -3.96 -0.04 15.86
N ALA A 81 -3.14 -1.09 15.98
CA ALA A 81 -3.57 -2.49 15.85
C ALA A 81 -4.53 -2.96 16.96
N GLN A 82 -4.61 -2.25 18.09
CA GLN A 82 -5.53 -2.57 19.18
C GLN A 82 -6.97 -2.12 18.89
N ASP A 83 -7.19 -1.24 17.91
CA ASP A 83 -8.52 -0.73 17.60
C ASP A 83 -9.41 -1.84 17.03
N LEU A 84 -10.63 -1.94 17.54
CA LEU A 84 -11.61 -2.92 17.08
C LEU A 84 -12.36 -2.46 15.82
N LEU A 85 -12.44 -1.15 15.60
CA LEU A 85 -13.18 -0.53 14.49
C LEU A 85 -12.28 0.50 13.78
N PRO A 86 -12.39 0.60 12.44
CA PRO A 86 -11.66 1.62 11.70
C PRO A 86 -12.21 3.01 12.02
N GLN A 87 -11.33 4.00 12.06
CA GLN A 87 -11.71 5.41 12.19
C GLN A 87 -12.15 6.01 10.84
N MET A 88 -11.81 5.34 9.73
CA MET A 88 -12.15 5.72 8.37
C MET A 88 -12.18 4.48 7.48
N GLU A 89 -13.20 4.42 6.63
CA GLU A 89 -13.34 3.45 5.56
C GLU A 89 -13.50 4.21 4.25
N MET A 90 -12.74 3.85 3.23
CA MET A 90 -12.74 4.54 1.94
C MET A 90 -12.90 3.53 0.82
N ASN A 91 -13.96 3.65 0.02
CA ASN A 91 -14.10 2.88 -1.21
C ASN A 91 -13.17 3.45 -2.29
N LEU A 92 -12.36 2.59 -2.90
CA LEU A 92 -11.37 2.96 -3.90
C LEU A 92 -11.90 2.98 -5.34
N ARG A 93 -13.14 2.54 -5.58
CA ARG A 93 -13.74 2.55 -6.91
C ARG A 93 -13.87 3.96 -7.45
N GLY A 94 -13.39 4.16 -8.67
CA GLY A 94 -13.38 5.48 -9.31
C GLY A 94 -12.39 6.47 -8.68
N CYS A 95 -11.59 6.04 -7.71
CA CYS A 95 -10.53 6.87 -7.14
C CYS A 95 -9.39 7.03 -8.13
N GLN A 96 -8.85 8.24 -8.25
CA GLN A 96 -7.59 8.47 -8.96
C GLN A 96 -6.43 8.40 -7.98
N LEU A 97 -5.39 7.66 -8.33
CA LEU A 97 -4.17 7.55 -7.54
C LEU A 97 -3.07 8.38 -8.19
N LEU A 98 -2.49 9.32 -7.45
CA LEU A 98 -1.43 10.20 -7.92
C LEU A 98 -0.18 10.02 -7.07
N TYR A 99 0.95 9.75 -7.71
CA TYR A 99 2.26 9.67 -7.05
C TYR A 99 2.98 11.02 -7.09
N LYS A 100 3.66 11.37 -6.00
CA LYS A 100 4.58 12.52 -5.94
C LYS A 100 5.83 12.17 -5.14
N SER A 101 6.99 12.48 -5.70
CA SER A 101 8.27 12.49 -4.97
C SER A 101 8.61 13.90 -4.51
N LYS A 102 9.28 14.02 -3.37
CA LYS A 102 9.84 15.25 -2.81
C LYS A 102 11.29 14.98 -2.40
N SER A 103 12.17 15.91 -2.73
CA SER A 103 13.60 15.80 -2.42
C SER A 103 13.93 15.92 -0.93
N ASN A 104 13.14 16.69 -0.16
CA ASN A 104 13.47 17.02 1.23
C ASN A 104 12.34 16.67 2.20
N GLY A 105 12.69 16.00 3.30
CA GLY A 105 11.82 15.68 4.44
C GLY A 105 11.69 14.18 4.72
N LYS A 106 11.23 13.83 5.91
CA LYS A 106 11.02 12.43 6.37
C LYS A 106 10.04 11.63 5.49
N ILE A 107 9.16 12.33 4.77
CA ILE A 107 8.14 11.77 3.89
C ILE A 107 8.42 12.25 2.48
N GLN A 108 9.24 11.49 1.76
CA GLN A 108 9.70 11.80 0.41
C GLN A 108 8.66 11.38 -0.63
N HIS A 109 8.00 10.24 -0.43
CA HIS A 109 7.07 9.68 -1.40
C HIS A 109 5.64 9.81 -0.91
N GLN A 110 4.74 10.25 -1.78
CA GLN A 110 3.33 10.46 -1.45
C GLN A 110 2.42 9.82 -2.48
N LEU A 111 1.44 9.07 -1.99
CA LEU A 111 0.30 8.60 -2.78
C LEU A 111 -0.93 9.43 -2.39
N LYS A 112 -1.47 10.16 -3.36
CA LYS A 112 -2.71 10.93 -3.21
C LYS A 112 -3.85 10.19 -3.89
N LEU A 113 -4.79 9.73 -3.09
CA LEU A 113 -6.07 9.17 -3.51
C LEU A 113 -7.08 10.31 -3.64
N VAL A 114 -7.71 10.48 -4.80
CA VAL A 114 -8.71 11.51 -5.08
C VAL A 114 -10.04 10.85 -5.42
N LEU A 115 -11.07 11.10 -4.62
CA LEU A 115 -12.44 10.64 -4.90
C LEU A 115 -13.17 11.62 -5.83
N LEU A 116 -14.22 11.10 -6.46
CA LEU A 116 -15.22 11.91 -7.15
C LEU A 116 -15.94 12.81 -6.12
N GLY A 117 -15.64 14.11 -6.08
CA GLY A 117 -16.28 15.05 -5.13
C GLY A 117 -15.34 15.88 -4.24
N SER A 118 -14.05 15.97 -4.57
CA SER A 118 -13.04 16.85 -3.93
C SER A 118 -12.42 16.33 -2.62
N GLU A 119 -12.86 15.19 -2.09
CA GLU A 119 -12.17 14.53 -0.99
C GLU A 119 -10.87 13.87 -1.49
N SER A 120 -9.80 14.01 -0.71
CA SER A 120 -8.55 13.33 -1.01
C SER A 120 -7.85 12.84 0.25
N LEU A 121 -7.27 11.66 0.16
CA LEU A 121 -6.41 11.06 1.17
C LEU A 121 -4.97 11.12 0.67
N VAL A 122 -4.04 11.55 1.51
CA VAL A 122 -2.61 11.51 1.18
C VAL A 122 -1.88 10.62 2.16
N LEU A 123 -1.30 9.56 1.61
CA LEU A 123 -0.44 8.61 2.27
C LEU A 123 1.02 8.98 1.99
N GLY A 124 1.86 8.84 3.01
CA GLY A 124 3.26 9.21 2.98
C GLY A 124 4.17 8.04 3.32
N PHE A 125 5.25 7.91 2.56
CA PHE A 125 6.24 6.83 2.63
C PHE A 125 7.64 7.42 2.69
N SER A 126 8.55 6.69 3.35
CA SER A 126 9.97 7.04 3.43
C SER A 126 10.80 6.48 2.28
N SER A 127 10.30 5.49 1.54
CA SER A 127 11.01 4.90 0.38
C SER A 127 10.08 4.79 -0.83
N PHE A 128 10.69 4.83 -2.02
CA PHE A 128 10.00 4.62 -3.28
C PHE A 128 9.40 3.21 -3.34
N GLU A 129 10.18 2.18 -2.97
CA GLU A 129 9.77 0.78 -3.00
C GLU A 129 8.47 0.53 -2.23
N HIS A 130 8.32 1.07 -1.01
CA HIS A 130 7.07 0.96 -0.25
C HIS A 130 5.92 1.71 -0.94
N ALA A 131 6.16 2.91 -1.46
CA ALA A 131 5.12 3.65 -2.18
C ALA A 131 4.72 2.93 -3.47
N ASP A 132 5.66 2.23 -4.08
CA ASP A 132 5.52 1.50 -5.33
C ASP A 132 4.73 0.20 -5.13
N GLU A 133 4.99 -0.56 -4.07
CA GLU A 133 4.18 -1.71 -3.67
C GLU A 133 2.70 -1.32 -3.49
N TRP A 134 2.44 -0.20 -2.82
CA TRP A 134 1.09 0.29 -2.54
C TRP A 134 0.33 0.84 -3.77
N ARG A 135 0.97 0.96 -4.94
CA ARG A 135 0.34 1.37 -6.21
C ARG A 135 0.27 0.26 -7.26
N ARG A 136 0.80 -0.95 -6.99
CA ARG A 136 0.82 -2.06 -7.94
C ARG A 136 -0.45 -2.90 -7.88
N LEU A 137 -0.80 -3.49 -9.02
CA LEU A 137 -1.89 -4.44 -9.19
C LEU A 137 -1.32 -5.82 -9.51
N ASN A 138 -2.01 -6.87 -9.08
CA ASN A 138 -1.72 -8.21 -9.57
C ASN A 138 -2.40 -8.36 -10.93
N VAL A 139 -1.64 -8.69 -11.95
CA VAL A 139 -2.14 -8.83 -13.31
C VAL A 139 -1.85 -10.24 -13.81
N LEU A 140 -2.90 -10.95 -14.25
CA LEU A 140 -2.79 -12.19 -15.00
C LEU A 140 -2.72 -11.88 -16.49
N MET A 141 -1.59 -12.19 -17.10
CA MET A 141 -1.40 -12.18 -18.55
C MET A 141 -0.57 -13.39 -18.96
N ASN A 142 -0.80 -13.92 -20.16
CA ASN A 142 -0.07 -15.09 -20.67
C ASN A 142 -0.03 -16.27 -19.68
N CYS A 143 -1.12 -16.46 -18.93
CA CYS A 143 -1.26 -17.48 -17.88
C CYS A 143 -0.28 -17.33 -16.68
N GLN A 144 0.24 -16.13 -16.44
CA GLN A 144 1.13 -15.82 -15.31
C GLN A 144 0.66 -14.57 -14.55
N TRP A 145 0.63 -14.66 -13.22
CA TRP A 145 0.37 -13.52 -12.33
C TRP A 145 1.65 -12.73 -12.07
N GLN A 146 1.59 -11.40 -12.21
CA GLN A 146 2.69 -10.48 -11.95
C GLN A 146 2.21 -9.22 -11.22
N SER A 147 3.07 -8.62 -10.40
CA SER A 147 2.78 -7.34 -9.73
C SER A 147 3.23 -6.18 -10.61
N LEU A 148 2.28 -5.49 -11.25
CA LEU A 148 2.55 -4.46 -12.25
C LEU A 148 1.95 -3.12 -11.84
N TRP A 149 2.69 -2.03 -12.09
CA TRP A 149 2.09 -0.70 -12.07
C TRP A 149 1.26 -0.52 -13.34
N CYS A 150 0.03 -0.02 -13.20
CA CYS A 150 -0.93 0.09 -14.29
C CYS A 150 -1.34 1.55 -14.49
N GLN A 151 -1.39 2.00 -15.75
CA GLN A 151 -1.84 3.33 -16.13
C GLN A 151 -2.73 3.25 -17.37
N VAL A 152 -3.87 3.96 -17.35
CA VAL A 152 -4.70 4.11 -18.55
C VAL A 152 -4.41 5.48 -19.16
N GLU A 153 -4.00 5.49 -20.44
CA GLU A 153 -3.71 6.70 -21.21
C GLU A 153 -4.26 6.52 -22.63
N ASP A 154 -5.01 7.49 -23.14
CA ASP A 154 -5.59 7.50 -24.50
C ASP A 154 -6.33 6.21 -24.91
N GLY A 155 -7.03 5.57 -23.96
CA GLY A 155 -7.77 4.33 -24.21
C GLY A 155 -6.90 3.06 -24.23
N VAL A 156 -5.64 3.17 -23.82
CA VAL A 156 -4.70 2.06 -23.69
C VAL A 156 -4.42 1.80 -22.21
N LEU A 157 -4.48 0.53 -21.80
CA LEU A 157 -3.95 0.09 -20.50
C LEU A 157 -2.46 -0.26 -20.68
N ASN A 158 -1.60 0.55 -20.08
CA ASN A 158 -0.15 0.37 -20.00
C ASN A 158 0.22 -0.30 -18.67
N MET A 159 1.06 -1.33 -18.71
CA MET A 159 1.47 -2.11 -17.54
C MET A 159 2.99 -2.22 -17.49
N PHE A 160 3.57 -1.92 -16.33
CA PHE A 160 5.01 -1.79 -16.10
C PHE A 160 5.45 -2.72 -14.98
N GLY A 161 6.44 -3.59 -15.23
CA GLY A 161 6.98 -4.53 -14.25
C GLY A 161 8.08 -3.95 -13.37
N ASP A 162 9.02 -4.78 -12.94
CA ASP A 162 10.25 -4.35 -12.26
C ASP A 162 11.38 -4.16 -13.26
N GLU A 163 12.28 -3.21 -13.01
CA GLU A 163 13.49 -3.06 -13.80
C GLU A 163 14.52 -4.05 -13.26
N GLU A 164 15.09 -4.90 -14.12
CA GLU A 164 16.45 -5.38 -13.85
C GLU A 164 17.36 -4.15 -13.99
N GLU A 165 18.19 -3.90 -12.99
CA GLU A 165 19.04 -2.71 -12.84
C GLU A 165 19.83 -2.34 -14.11
N ASP A 166 19.36 -1.40 -14.91
CA ASP A 166 20.25 -0.56 -15.71
C ASP A 166 20.61 0.68 -14.88
N LYS A 167 21.56 0.46 -13.97
CA LYS A 167 22.32 1.50 -13.29
C LYS A 167 23.14 2.29 -14.31
N GLN A 168 22.53 3.32 -14.89
CA GLN A 168 23.14 4.59 -15.31
C GLN A 168 22.24 5.21 -16.37
N GLU A 169 21.52 6.27 -16.00
CA GLU A 169 21.61 7.54 -16.72
C GLU A 169 20.92 8.62 -15.89
N GLU A 170 21.68 9.68 -15.64
CA GLU A 170 21.31 10.87 -14.90
C GLU A 170 20.21 11.65 -15.63
N GLU A 171 19.31 12.25 -14.86
CA GLU A 171 18.60 13.50 -15.18
C GLU A 171 17.96 13.67 -16.57
N GLU A 172 17.27 12.67 -17.09
CA GLU A 172 16.08 12.92 -17.91
C GLU A 172 14.96 11.99 -17.43
N GLU A 173 13.71 12.44 -17.42
CA GLU A 173 12.56 11.54 -17.26
C GLU A 173 12.54 10.56 -18.43
N VAL A 174 13.36 9.49 -18.37
CA VAL A 174 13.26 8.37 -19.29
C VAL A 174 11.89 7.77 -19.04
N LYS A 175 10.93 8.16 -19.88
CA LYS A 175 9.58 7.58 -19.86
C LYS A 175 9.74 6.10 -20.14
N ARG A 176 9.74 5.32 -19.06
CA ARG A 176 9.80 3.86 -19.08
C ARG A 176 8.79 3.33 -20.09
N SER A 177 9.20 2.37 -20.92
CA SER A 177 8.29 1.71 -21.85
C SER A 177 7.42 0.69 -21.10
N PRO A 178 6.13 0.55 -21.44
CA PRO A 178 5.28 -0.46 -20.84
C PRO A 178 5.74 -1.87 -21.27
N GLN A 179 5.78 -2.78 -20.30
CA GLN A 179 6.05 -4.21 -20.54
C GLN A 179 4.89 -4.86 -21.29
N TYR A 180 3.66 -4.47 -20.98
CA TYR A 180 2.46 -4.91 -21.67
C TYR A 180 1.54 -3.73 -21.98
N THR A 181 0.82 -3.83 -23.11
CA THR A 181 -0.20 -2.87 -23.51
C THR A 181 -1.46 -3.60 -23.96
N VAL A 182 -2.62 -3.07 -23.59
CA VAL A 182 -3.93 -3.58 -24.02
C VAL A 182 -4.77 -2.42 -24.53
N GLN A 183 -5.20 -2.50 -25.79
CA GLN A 183 -6.18 -1.57 -26.34
C GLN A 183 -7.54 -1.81 -25.69
N LEU A 184 -8.08 -0.83 -24.98
CA LEU A 184 -9.38 -0.96 -24.32
C LEU A 184 -10.54 -0.77 -25.28
N THR A 185 -10.30 -0.15 -26.44
CA THR A 185 -11.32 0.02 -27.47
C THR A 185 -11.69 -1.36 -28.04
N GLY A 186 -12.96 -1.75 -27.87
CA GLY A 186 -13.46 -3.06 -28.27
C GLY A 186 -13.31 -4.16 -27.20
N CYS A 187 -12.70 -3.86 -26.05
CA CYS A 187 -12.69 -4.80 -24.92
C CYS A 187 -14.06 -4.87 -24.26
N ASP A 188 -14.48 -6.10 -23.93
CA ASP A 188 -15.47 -6.32 -22.89
C ASP A 188 -14.78 -6.21 -21.53
N VAL A 189 -15.27 -5.27 -20.69
CA VAL A 189 -14.82 -5.13 -19.31
C VAL A 189 -15.84 -5.79 -18.40
N ARG A 190 -15.43 -6.86 -17.70
CA ARG A 190 -16.27 -7.56 -16.72
C ARG A 190 -15.72 -7.35 -15.32
N VAL A 191 -16.56 -6.86 -14.42
CA VAL A 191 -16.27 -6.78 -12.98
C VAL A 191 -16.87 -8.02 -12.33
N ASP A 192 -16.08 -8.72 -11.53
CA ASP A 192 -16.55 -9.87 -10.76
C ASP A 192 -17.42 -9.38 -9.58
N THR A 193 -18.66 -9.86 -9.50
CA THR A 193 -19.60 -9.45 -8.44
C THR A 193 -19.29 -10.10 -7.09
N GLU A 194 -18.65 -11.27 -7.09
CA GLU A 194 -18.19 -11.94 -5.88
C GLU A 194 -16.84 -11.37 -5.44
N ARG A 195 -15.97 -11.05 -6.40
CA ARG A 195 -14.69 -10.36 -6.18
C ARG A 195 -14.74 -8.95 -6.76
N SER A 196 -15.41 -8.08 -6.01
CA SER A 196 -15.61 -6.65 -6.25
C SER A 196 -14.38 -5.87 -6.79
N TYR A 197 -13.17 -6.34 -6.53
CA TYR A 197 -11.88 -5.76 -6.90
C TYR A 197 -11.23 -6.38 -8.17
N ARG A 198 -11.78 -7.48 -8.70
CA ARG A 198 -11.27 -8.20 -9.86
C ARG A 198 -11.92 -7.69 -11.15
N ILE A 199 -11.09 -7.31 -12.11
CA ILE A 199 -11.50 -6.83 -13.44
C ILE A 199 -10.95 -7.78 -14.49
N THR A 200 -11.81 -8.27 -15.38
CA THR A 200 -11.41 -9.09 -16.53
C THR A 200 -11.60 -8.30 -17.81
N LEU A 201 -10.55 -8.24 -18.61
CA LEU A 201 -10.56 -7.67 -19.96
C LEU A 201 -10.62 -8.82 -20.96
N SER A 202 -11.57 -8.75 -21.90
CA SER A 202 -11.69 -9.72 -22.98
C SER A 202 -11.81 -9.06 -24.35
N MET A 203 -11.17 -9.63 -25.36
CA MET A 203 -11.26 -9.22 -26.76
C MET A 203 -11.79 -10.40 -27.57
N LEU A 204 -12.89 -10.21 -28.31
CA LEU A 204 -13.51 -11.27 -29.12
C LEU A 204 -13.79 -12.58 -28.35
N SER A 205 -14.12 -12.45 -27.05
CA SER A 205 -14.33 -13.55 -26.08
C SER A 205 -13.06 -14.19 -25.51
N ASP A 206 -11.87 -13.82 -25.97
CA ASP A 206 -10.61 -14.27 -25.38
C ASP A 206 -10.22 -13.35 -24.22
N GLN A 207 -9.84 -13.94 -23.08
CA GLN A 207 -9.32 -13.19 -21.94
C GLN A 207 -7.92 -12.68 -22.25
N VAL A 208 -7.74 -11.36 -22.23
CA VAL A 208 -6.44 -10.71 -22.52
C VAL A 208 -5.71 -10.29 -21.26
N ALA A 209 -6.44 -9.93 -20.20
CA ALA A 209 -5.87 -9.64 -18.89
C ALA A 209 -6.91 -9.81 -17.78
N VAL A 210 -6.43 -10.15 -16.57
CA VAL A 210 -7.20 -10.02 -15.33
C VAL A 210 -6.41 -9.16 -14.37
N LEU A 211 -7.04 -8.16 -13.77
CA LEU A 211 -6.43 -7.25 -12.80
C LEU A 211 -7.08 -7.47 -11.43
N GLU A 212 -6.27 -7.53 -10.39
CA GLU A 212 -6.65 -7.62 -8.97
C GLU A 212 -5.84 -6.64 -8.11
#